data_AF-A0A9X5H4T0-F1
#
_entry.id   AF-A0A9X5H4T0-F1
#
_cell.length_a   1.000
_cell.length_b   1.000
_cell.length_c   1.000
_cell.angle_alpha   90.00
_cell.angle_beta   90.00
_cell.angle_gamma   90.00
#
_symmetry.space_group_name_H-M   'P 1'
#
loop_
_entity.id
_entity.type
_entity.pdbx_description
1 polymer ?
#
loop_
_entity_poly.entity_id
_entity_poly.type
_entity_poly.pdbx_seq_one_letter_code
_entity_poly.pdbx_strand_id
1 'polypeptide(L)'
;MKQLNFIDYKYFAEEIVKKVESLDDKYDSVTVIAKYDETRELIKNLIGFDYDIASIELHMEDFKGYCDEYITSINQNNEIWCEPFKKDGKYFNNIAVEIYILSNCSSKVISHCESNYIYEVLIGEDVDEECTYALEDEKIHGFTVSKSDDQGYHSYSFYTSDNLDKEDIQDILKMIKF
;
A
#
# COMPACT_ATOMS: atom_id res chain seq x y z
N MET A 1 8.01 -6.22 13.10
CA MET A 1 7.26 -5.37 12.16
C MET A 1 6.13 -6.21 11.59
N LYS A 2 4.91 -5.69 11.56
CA LYS A 2 3.76 -6.34 10.93
C LYS A 2 3.61 -5.78 9.52
N GLN A 3 3.28 -6.62 8.55
CA GLN A 3 2.99 -6.17 7.18
C GLN A 3 1.53 -5.72 7.03
N LEU A 4 1.31 -4.66 6.28
CA LEU A 4 0.01 -4.13 5.87
C LEU A 4 -0.01 -3.99 4.35
N ASN A 5 -1.14 -4.34 3.73
CA ASN A 5 -1.32 -4.27 2.29
C ASN A 5 -2.47 -3.33 1.97
N PHE A 6 -2.28 -2.46 0.99
CA PHE A 6 -3.30 -1.52 0.52
C PHE A 6 -3.44 -1.62 -1.00
N ILE A 7 -4.67 -1.43 -1.48
CA ILE A 7 -4.98 -1.48 -2.91
C ILE A 7 -4.36 -0.28 -3.62
N ASP A 8 -4.44 0.91 -3.02
CA ASP A 8 -3.88 2.13 -3.55
C ASP A 8 -3.49 3.12 -2.43
N TYR A 9 -2.94 4.27 -2.85
CA TYR A 9 -2.54 5.34 -1.94
C TYR A 9 -3.72 6.06 -1.27
N LYS A 10 -4.91 5.99 -1.83
CA LYS A 10 -6.09 6.60 -1.22
C LYS A 10 -6.48 5.81 0.03
N TYR A 11 -6.61 4.49 -0.07
CA TYR A 11 -6.89 3.64 1.09
C TYR A 11 -5.78 3.69 2.14
N PHE A 12 -4.52 3.77 1.70
CA PHE A 12 -3.42 3.96 2.63
C PHE A 12 -3.50 5.31 3.35
N ALA A 13 -3.74 6.40 2.63
CA ALA A 13 -3.90 7.72 3.24
C ALA A 13 -5.11 7.76 4.19
N GLU A 14 -6.23 7.12 3.88
CA GLU A 14 -7.38 6.98 4.79
C GLU A 14 -7.00 6.31 6.11
N GLU A 15 -6.12 5.30 6.07
CA GLU A 15 -5.60 4.67 7.30
C GLU A 15 -4.75 5.66 8.09
N ILE A 16 -3.84 6.40 7.44
CA ILE A 16 -3.04 7.43 8.10
C ILE A 16 -3.93 8.49 8.75
N VAL A 17 -4.99 8.95 8.07
CA VAL A 17 -5.95 9.92 8.62
C VAL A 17 -6.57 9.41 9.91
N LYS A 18 -7.11 8.18 9.91
CA LYS A 18 -7.71 7.58 11.12
C LYS A 18 -6.72 7.50 12.27
N LYS A 19 -5.44 7.24 11.98
CA LYS A 19 -4.39 7.17 13.00
C LYS A 19 -4.04 8.53 13.57
N VAL A 20 -3.92 9.54 12.73
CA VAL A 20 -3.67 10.91 13.17
C VAL A 20 -4.83 11.43 14.03
N GLU A 21 -6.08 11.16 13.66
CA GLU A 21 -7.27 11.51 14.46
C GLU A 21 -7.33 10.81 15.82
N SER A 22 -6.62 9.69 15.97
CA SER A 22 -6.55 8.93 17.23
C SER A 22 -5.38 9.32 18.14
N LEU A 23 -4.57 10.31 17.76
CA LEU A 23 -3.46 10.80 18.58
C LEU A 23 -3.99 11.60 19.78
N ASP A 24 -3.40 11.36 20.96
CA ASP A 24 -3.84 11.98 22.23
C ASP A 24 -2.88 13.08 22.73
N ASP A 25 -1.60 13.07 22.32
CA ASP A 25 -0.60 14.09 22.70
C ASP A 25 -0.23 15.00 21.52
N LYS A 26 -0.03 16.29 21.81
CA LYS A 26 0.36 17.29 20.81
C LYS A 26 1.76 17.14 20.23
N TYR A 27 2.60 16.33 20.87
CA TYR A 27 3.92 15.99 20.36
C TYR A 27 3.91 14.66 19.60
N ASP A 28 2.76 13.97 19.55
CA ASP A 28 2.63 12.74 18.81
C ASP A 28 2.56 13.01 17.30
N SER A 29 3.03 12.02 16.56
CA SER A 29 2.94 12.00 15.11
C SER A 29 2.80 10.58 14.59
N VAL A 30 2.22 10.48 13.41
CA VAL A 30 2.31 9.32 12.53
C VAL A 30 3.39 9.61 11.50
N THR A 31 4.28 8.66 11.26
CA THR A 31 5.36 8.83 10.28
C THR A 31 5.25 7.79 9.17
N VAL A 32 5.44 8.23 7.93
CA VAL A 32 5.57 7.37 6.76
C VAL A 32 6.95 7.55 6.13
N ILE A 33 7.63 6.45 5.82
CA ILE A 33 8.94 6.42 5.18
C ILE A 33 8.81 5.73 3.83
N ALA A 34 9.15 6.45 2.78
CA ALA A 34 8.89 6.07 1.39
C ALA A 34 9.92 6.67 0.43
N LYS A 35 9.97 6.20 -0.81
CA LYS A 35 10.77 6.83 -1.87
C LYS A 35 9.98 7.94 -2.56
N TYR A 36 10.67 8.69 -3.43
CA TYR A 36 10.15 9.92 -4.04
C TYR A 36 8.74 9.79 -4.65
N ASP A 37 8.49 8.77 -5.48
CA ASP A 37 7.22 8.60 -6.19
C ASP A 37 6.09 8.27 -5.21
N GLU A 38 6.34 7.35 -4.30
CA GLU A 38 5.42 6.94 -3.24
C GLU A 38 5.09 8.11 -2.30
N THR A 39 6.10 8.87 -1.86
CA THR A 39 5.94 10.07 -1.03
C THR A 39 5.10 11.12 -1.73
N ARG A 40 5.31 11.33 -3.03
CA ARG A 40 4.51 12.27 -3.84
C ARG A 40 3.03 11.85 -3.87
N GLU A 41 2.73 10.58 -4.12
CA GLU A 41 1.34 10.11 -4.15
C GLU A 41 0.68 10.15 -2.77
N LEU A 42 1.40 9.83 -1.70
CA LEU A 42 0.91 9.99 -0.33
C LEU A 42 0.53 11.45 -0.03
N ILE A 43 1.46 12.40 -0.24
CA ILE A 43 1.23 13.83 0.04
C ILE A 43 0.05 14.35 -0.75
N LYS A 44 -0.07 13.97 -2.03
CA LYS A 44 -1.21 14.34 -2.88
C LYS A 44 -2.55 13.87 -2.31
N ASN A 45 -2.61 12.64 -1.79
CA ASN A 45 -3.83 12.13 -1.16
C ASN A 45 -4.12 12.82 0.17
N LEU A 46 -3.11 13.03 1.02
CA LEU A 46 -3.28 13.75 2.30
C LEU A 46 -3.81 15.18 2.10
N ILE A 47 -3.28 15.93 1.12
CA ILE A 47 -3.82 17.24 0.74
C ILE A 47 -5.28 17.13 0.28
N GLY A 48 -5.65 16.04 -0.42
CA GLY A 48 -7.03 15.74 -0.79
C GLY A 48 -7.96 15.45 0.39
N PHE A 49 -7.41 15.15 1.57
CA PHE A 49 -8.12 15.01 2.85
C PHE A 49 -8.04 16.29 3.71
N ASP A 50 -7.77 17.44 3.10
CA ASP A 50 -7.69 18.75 3.75
C ASP A 50 -6.58 18.88 4.82
N TYR A 51 -5.47 18.14 4.65
CA TYR A 51 -4.27 18.33 5.48
C TYR A 51 -3.46 19.55 5.00
N ASP A 52 -2.99 20.33 5.97
CA ASP A 52 -2.18 21.52 5.75
C ASP A 52 -0.70 21.17 5.51
N ILE A 53 -0.03 21.98 4.70
CA ILE A 53 1.40 21.84 4.45
C ILE A 53 2.16 22.70 5.44
N ALA A 54 2.95 22.07 6.32
CA ALA A 54 3.87 22.81 7.18
C ALA A 54 5.27 22.95 6.57
N SER A 55 5.82 21.87 6.00
CA SER A 55 7.10 21.92 5.27
C SER A 55 7.25 20.72 4.35
N ILE A 56 7.67 20.95 3.10
CA ILE A 56 7.97 19.87 2.14
C ILE A 56 9.30 20.17 1.45
N GLU A 57 10.33 19.38 1.77
CA GLU A 57 11.55 19.25 0.97
C GLU A 57 11.50 17.93 0.20
N LEU A 58 10.94 17.98 -1.01
CA LEU A 58 10.79 16.85 -1.92
C LEU A 58 11.26 17.27 -3.31
N HIS A 59 12.25 16.55 -3.85
CA HIS A 59 12.90 16.92 -5.10
C HIS A 59 13.08 15.69 -5.99
N MET A 60 12.89 15.86 -7.30
CA MET A 60 13.26 14.82 -8.27
C MET A 60 14.75 14.52 -8.18
N GLU A 61 15.12 13.26 -8.41
CA GLU A 61 16.52 12.82 -8.40
C GLU A 61 17.39 13.67 -9.33
N ASP A 62 16.92 13.98 -10.54
CA ASP A 62 17.66 14.79 -11.52
C ASP A 62 17.98 16.21 -11.03
N PHE A 63 17.26 16.73 -10.03
CA PHE A 63 17.47 18.08 -9.52
C PHE A 63 18.51 18.15 -8.39
N LYS A 64 18.51 17.18 -7.47
CA LYS A 64 19.37 17.19 -6.27
C LYS A 64 20.27 15.95 -6.12
N GLY A 65 20.14 14.95 -6.98
CA GLY A 65 20.86 13.68 -6.93
C GLY A 65 20.48 12.80 -5.74
N TYR A 66 19.31 13.01 -5.15
CA TYR A 66 18.83 12.24 -4.00
C TYR A 66 17.82 11.19 -4.44
N CYS A 67 18.15 9.91 -4.20
CA CYS A 67 17.33 8.74 -4.57
C CYS A 67 17.03 7.80 -3.38
N ASP A 68 17.46 8.18 -2.17
CA ASP A 68 17.17 7.46 -0.94
C ASP A 68 15.75 7.80 -0.43
N GLU A 69 15.40 7.39 0.79
CA GLU A 69 14.06 7.52 1.37
C GLU A 69 13.77 8.93 1.90
N TYR A 70 12.51 9.34 1.82
CA TYR A 70 11.95 10.51 2.48
C TYR A 70 11.18 10.07 3.73
N ILE A 71 11.17 10.97 4.72
CA ILE A 71 10.36 10.82 5.93
C ILE A 71 9.26 11.87 5.92
N THR A 72 8.02 11.41 6.07
CA THR A 72 6.82 12.25 6.13
C THR A 72 6.16 12.09 7.49
N SER A 73 6.22 13.12 8.33
CA SER A 73 5.57 13.16 9.63
C SER A 73 4.28 13.97 9.55
N ILE A 74 3.22 13.43 10.15
CA ILE A 74 1.91 14.06 10.23
C ILE A 74 1.53 14.16 11.71
N ASN A 75 1.20 15.37 12.16
CA ASN A 75 0.81 15.63 13.56
C ASN A 75 -0.72 15.76 13.71
N GLN A 76 -1.18 15.83 14.95
CA GLN A 76 -2.60 16.03 15.31
C GLN A 76 -3.22 17.36 14.84
N ASN A 77 -2.42 18.32 14.34
CA ASN A 77 -2.94 19.56 13.75
C ASN A 77 -3.19 19.41 12.25
N ASN A 78 -3.12 18.19 11.73
CA ASN A 78 -3.21 17.86 10.30
C ASN A 78 -2.11 18.50 9.45
N GLU A 79 -0.94 18.78 10.04
CA GLU A 79 0.18 19.40 9.35
C GLU A 79 1.17 18.36 8.81
N ILE A 80 1.50 18.47 7.52
CA ILE A 80 2.44 17.60 6.82
C ILE A 80 3.86 18.20 6.86
N TRP A 81 4.80 17.40 7.36
CA TRP A 81 6.25 17.66 7.30
C TRP A 81 6.92 16.57 6.49
N CYS A 82 7.65 16.93 5.44
CA CYS A 82 8.39 15.97 4.60
C CYS A 82 9.82 16.45 4.35
N GLU A 83 10.80 15.56 4.56
CA GLU A 83 12.21 15.84 4.30
C GLU A 83 13.00 14.59 3.87
N PRO A 84 14.18 14.73 3.23
CA PRO A 84 15.07 13.62 2.98
C PRO A 84 15.46 12.93 4.30
N PHE A 85 15.23 11.63 4.43
CA PHE A 85 15.52 10.92 5.68
C PHE A 85 17.03 10.73 5.92
N LYS A 86 17.82 10.80 4.84
CA LYS A 86 19.27 10.66 4.88
C LYS A 86 19.93 11.99 4.59
N LYS A 87 20.71 12.48 5.54
CA LYS A 87 21.50 13.72 5.42
C LYS A 87 22.98 13.38 5.50
N ASP A 88 23.78 13.93 4.59
CA ASP A 88 25.22 13.66 4.50
C ASP A 88 25.56 12.14 4.49
N GLY A 89 24.72 11.37 3.81
CA GLY A 89 24.87 9.92 3.67
C GLY A 89 24.47 9.09 4.90
N LYS A 90 23.86 9.70 5.94
CA LYS A 90 23.42 9.03 7.17
C LYS A 90 21.95 9.27 7.47
N TYR A 91 21.26 8.23 7.90
CA TYR A 91 19.92 8.38 8.47
C TYR A 91 20.01 9.01 9.85
N PHE A 92 19.06 9.89 10.17
CA PHE A 92 18.87 10.39 11.53
C PHE A 92 17.80 9.56 12.23
N ASN A 93 17.72 9.66 13.56
CA ASN A 93 16.74 8.90 14.34
C ASN A 93 15.37 9.59 14.30
N ASN A 94 14.31 8.81 14.15
CA ASN A 94 12.93 9.24 14.22
C ASN A 94 12.19 8.53 15.37
N ILE A 95 11.38 9.29 16.10
CA ILE A 95 10.49 8.81 17.14
C ILE A 95 9.07 9.23 16.76
N ALA A 96 8.14 8.28 16.72
CA ALA A 96 6.74 8.53 16.39
C ALA A 96 5.82 7.49 17.05
N VAL A 97 4.53 7.78 17.17
CA VAL A 97 3.55 6.86 17.77
C VAL A 97 3.38 5.62 16.91
N GLU A 98 3.25 5.81 15.60
CA GLU A 98 3.24 4.74 14.61
C GLU A 98 4.14 5.12 13.43
N ILE A 99 4.89 4.14 12.91
CA ILE A 99 5.79 4.29 11.77
C ILE A 99 5.41 3.28 10.68
N TYR A 100 5.18 3.78 9.47
CA TYR A 100 4.88 3.02 8.28
C TYR A 100 6.06 3.10 7.32
N ILE A 101 6.64 1.96 6.95
CA ILE A 101 7.80 1.88 6.05
C ILE A 101 7.36 1.13 4.80
N LEU A 102 7.42 1.77 3.63
CA LEU A 102 7.07 1.09 2.39
C LEU A 102 8.10 0.01 2.05
N SER A 103 7.63 -1.11 1.50
CA SER A 103 8.43 -2.33 1.26
C SER A 103 9.65 -2.11 0.35
N ASN A 104 9.60 -1.10 -0.52
CA ASN A 104 10.70 -0.75 -1.41
C ASN A 104 11.83 0.08 -0.76
N CYS A 105 11.70 0.40 0.53
CA CYS A 105 12.69 1.10 1.34
C CYS A 105 13.85 0.19 1.78
N SER A 106 15.01 0.79 2.00
CA SER A 106 16.17 0.12 2.59
C SER A 106 15.85 -0.40 4.00
N SER A 107 16.17 -1.66 4.27
CA SER A 107 16.02 -2.25 5.61
C SER A 107 16.85 -1.55 6.70
N LYS A 108 17.85 -0.73 6.32
CA LYS A 108 18.64 0.10 7.24
C LYS A 108 17.81 1.18 7.92
N VAL A 109 16.70 1.62 7.32
CA VAL A 109 15.76 2.58 7.91
C VAL A 109 15.30 2.13 9.29
N ILE A 110 15.01 0.84 9.45
CA ILE A 110 14.40 0.26 10.66
C ILE A 110 15.25 0.53 11.91
N SER A 111 16.59 0.49 11.81
CA SER A 111 17.46 0.74 12.97
C SER A 111 17.49 2.20 13.44
N HIS A 112 16.83 3.10 12.70
CA HIS A 112 16.72 4.52 13.02
C HIS A 112 15.29 4.93 13.42
N CYS A 113 14.38 3.97 13.54
CA CYS A 113 12.98 4.19 13.90
C CYS A 113 12.71 3.67 15.31
N GLU A 114 12.18 4.53 16.17
CA GLU A 114 11.76 4.17 17.53
C GLU A 114 10.26 4.42 17.69
N SER A 115 9.51 3.34 17.84
CA SER A 115 8.06 3.35 18.01
C SER A 115 7.58 2.04 18.61
N ASN A 116 6.44 2.08 19.29
CA ASN A 116 5.73 0.86 19.72
C ASN A 116 5.13 0.10 18.53
N TYR A 117 4.86 0.79 17.42
CA TYR A 117 4.17 0.24 16.26
C TYR A 117 4.91 0.61 14.97
N ILE A 118 5.64 -0.36 14.42
CA ILE A 118 6.32 -0.24 13.13
C ILE A 118 5.71 -1.26 12.17
N TYR A 119 5.29 -0.77 11.00
CA TYR A 119 4.64 -1.53 9.94
C TYR A 119 5.46 -1.49 8.64
N GLU A 120 5.44 -2.61 7.93
CA GLU A 120 5.88 -2.68 6.53
C GLU A 120 4.64 -2.53 5.64
N VAL A 121 4.72 -1.72 4.60
CA VAL A 121 3.56 -1.37 3.77
C VAL A 121 3.80 -1.75 2.32
N LEU A 122 2.89 -2.54 1.76
CA LEU A 122 2.83 -2.84 0.33
C LEU A 122 1.60 -2.14 -0.25
N ILE A 123 1.76 -1.53 -1.42
CA ILE A 123 0.69 -0.79 -2.12
C ILE A 123 0.67 -1.23 -3.57
N GLY A 124 -0.50 -1.68 -4.06
CA GLY A 124 -0.69 -1.94 -5.49
C GLY A 124 0.08 -3.13 -6.07
N GLU A 125 0.71 -3.97 -5.24
CA GLU A 125 1.07 -5.32 -5.68
C GLU A 125 -0.23 -6.10 -5.85
N ASP A 126 -0.35 -6.83 -6.98
CA ASP A 126 -1.43 -7.78 -7.20
C ASP A 126 -1.56 -8.61 -5.92
N VAL A 127 -2.68 -8.44 -5.22
CA VAL A 127 -3.00 -9.24 -4.05
C VAL A 127 -3.28 -10.64 -4.59
N ASP A 128 -2.22 -11.39 -4.89
CA ASP A 128 -2.23 -12.83 -5.12
C ASP A 128 -2.54 -13.49 -3.77
N GLU A 129 -3.80 -13.39 -3.35
CA GLU A 129 -4.55 -14.26 -2.43
C GLU A 129 -5.79 -13.51 -1.92
N GLU A 130 -6.97 -13.97 -2.35
CA GLU A 130 -8.25 -13.82 -1.64
C GLU A 130 -8.66 -12.41 -1.18
N CYS A 131 -8.60 -11.40 -2.05
CA CYS A 131 -9.47 -10.24 -1.88
C CYS A 131 -10.92 -10.60 -2.28
N THR A 132 -11.61 -11.36 -1.42
CA THR A 132 -13.08 -11.34 -1.38
C THR A 132 -13.55 -9.98 -0.85
N TYR A 133 -13.48 -8.97 -1.70
CA TYR A 133 -14.36 -7.82 -1.59
C TYR A 133 -15.50 -8.07 -2.55
N ALA A 134 -16.67 -8.36 -2.00
CA ALA A 134 -17.90 -8.31 -2.75
C ALA A 134 -17.96 -6.92 -3.40
N LEU A 135 -17.79 -6.87 -4.73
CA LEU A 135 -18.35 -5.80 -5.53
C LEU A 135 -19.86 -5.88 -5.27
N GLU A 136 -20.34 -5.06 -4.33
CA GLU A 136 -21.75 -4.71 -4.25
C GLU A 136 -22.09 -3.97 -5.55
N ASP A 137 -22.37 -4.74 -6.61
CA ASP A 137 -23.60 -4.59 -7.39
C ASP A 137 -23.71 -5.51 -8.63
N GLU A 138 -22.76 -6.42 -8.89
CA GLU A 138 -22.97 -7.49 -9.89
C GLU A 138 -22.48 -8.83 -9.35
N LYS A 139 -23.40 -9.78 -9.10
CA LYS A 139 -23.07 -11.17 -8.76
C LYS A 139 -22.39 -11.84 -9.96
N ILE A 140 -21.10 -11.61 -10.13
CA ILE A 140 -20.29 -12.32 -11.12
C ILE A 140 -19.81 -13.62 -10.46
N HIS A 141 -20.30 -14.74 -10.99
CA HIS A 141 -19.84 -16.08 -10.68
C HIS A 141 -18.74 -16.46 -11.67
N GLY A 142 -17.65 -17.03 -11.17
CA GLY A 142 -16.58 -17.51 -12.03
C GLY A 142 -15.85 -18.71 -11.46
N PHE A 143 -15.22 -19.48 -12.34
CA PHE A 143 -14.34 -20.57 -11.97
C PHE A 143 -13.17 -20.65 -12.93
N THR A 144 -12.04 -21.15 -12.43
CA THR A 144 -10.86 -21.46 -13.23
C THR A 144 -10.55 -22.94 -13.11
N VAL A 145 -10.25 -23.58 -14.24
CA VAL A 145 -9.80 -24.96 -14.30
C VAL A 145 -8.47 -25.05 -15.04
N SER A 146 -7.52 -25.80 -14.46
CA SER A 146 -6.16 -25.88 -14.97
C SER A 146 -5.70 -27.33 -15.09
N LYS A 147 -4.99 -27.65 -16.16
CA LYS A 147 -4.37 -28.97 -16.40
C LYS A 147 -2.98 -28.80 -16.97
N SER A 148 -2.10 -29.72 -16.60
CA SER A 148 -0.79 -29.86 -17.21
C SER A 148 -0.72 -31.20 -17.95
N ASP A 149 -0.26 -31.18 -19.19
CA ASP A 149 0.06 -32.36 -19.97
C ASP A 149 1.45 -32.23 -20.61
N ASP A 150 1.88 -33.23 -21.38
CA ASP A 150 3.16 -33.25 -22.08
C ASP A 150 3.30 -32.11 -23.11
N GLN A 151 2.23 -31.37 -23.41
CA GLN A 151 2.21 -30.23 -24.32
C GLN A 151 2.19 -28.87 -23.59
N GLY A 152 2.16 -28.87 -22.26
CA GLY A 152 2.29 -27.66 -21.44
C GLY A 152 1.18 -27.48 -20.41
N TYR A 153 1.10 -26.27 -19.87
CA TYR A 153 0.07 -25.87 -18.91
C TYR A 153 -1.08 -25.18 -19.63
N HIS A 154 -2.31 -25.61 -19.34
CA HIS A 154 -3.53 -25.06 -19.89
C HIS A 154 -4.41 -24.57 -18.75
N SER A 155 -4.91 -23.34 -18.85
CA SER A 155 -5.83 -22.74 -17.89
C SER A 155 -7.02 -22.15 -18.62
N TYR A 156 -8.22 -22.42 -18.13
CA TYR A 156 -9.48 -21.88 -18.65
C TYR A 156 -10.21 -21.20 -17.51
N SER A 157 -10.53 -19.92 -17.70
CA SER A 157 -11.31 -19.13 -16.76
C SER A 157 -12.65 -18.77 -17.37
N PHE A 158 -13.73 -19.00 -16.63
CA PHE A 158 -15.10 -18.69 -17.03
C PHE A 158 -15.72 -17.72 -16.03
N TYR A 159 -16.41 -16.69 -16.54
CA TYR A 159 -17.08 -15.67 -15.75
C TYR A 159 -18.47 -15.41 -16.33
N THR A 160 -19.48 -15.32 -15.47
CA THR A 160 -20.86 -15.03 -15.85
C THR A 160 -21.58 -14.30 -14.72
N SER A 161 -22.55 -13.47 -15.06
CA SER A 161 -23.50 -12.90 -14.08
C SER A 161 -24.68 -13.84 -13.79
N ASP A 162 -24.83 -14.92 -14.58
CA ASP A 162 -25.89 -15.90 -14.42
C ASP A 162 -25.56 -16.90 -13.30
N ASN A 163 -26.59 -17.40 -12.61
CA ASN A 163 -26.38 -18.48 -11.65
C ASN A 163 -26.05 -19.77 -12.43
N LEU A 164 -24.91 -20.38 -12.12
CA LEU A 164 -24.55 -21.71 -12.61
C LEU A 164 -24.88 -22.75 -11.56
N ASP A 165 -25.48 -23.85 -11.97
CA ASP A 165 -25.56 -25.05 -11.15
C ASP A 165 -24.45 -26.06 -11.50
N LYS A 166 -24.48 -27.21 -10.82
CA LYS A 166 -23.48 -28.26 -11.00
C LYS A 166 -23.53 -28.89 -12.40
N GLU A 167 -24.71 -28.98 -13.01
CA GLU A 167 -24.88 -29.56 -14.35
C GLU A 167 -24.30 -28.62 -15.40
N ASP A 168 -24.56 -27.31 -15.26
CA ASP A 168 -23.97 -26.28 -16.14
C ASP A 168 -22.43 -26.34 -16.13
N ILE A 169 -21.83 -26.41 -14.95
CA ILE A 169 -20.37 -26.50 -14.80
C ILE A 169 -19.84 -27.78 -15.46
N GLN A 170 -20.51 -28.91 -15.29
CA GLN A 170 -20.10 -30.18 -15.91
C GLN A 170 -20.15 -30.14 -17.43
N ASP A 171 -21.16 -29.49 -18.01
CA ASP A 171 -21.27 -29.38 -19.46
C ASP A 171 -20.22 -28.41 -20.03
N ILE A 172 -19.93 -27.30 -19.35
CA ILE A 172 -18.82 -26.41 -19.72
C ILE A 172 -17.49 -27.17 -19.71
N LEU A 173 -17.21 -27.95 -18.65
CA LEU A 173 -15.99 -28.74 -18.53
C LEU A 173 -15.86 -29.77 -19.68
N LYS A 174 -16.94 -30.46 -20.05
CA LYS A 174 -16.97 -31.37 -21.21
C LYS A 174 -16.65 -30.66 -22.52
N MET A 175 -17.18 -29.45 -22.73
CA MET A 175 -16.91 -28.65 -23.94
C MET A 175 -15.43 -28.31 -24.09
N ILE A 176 -14.75 -27.98 -22.98
CA ILE A 176 -13.32 -27.64 -22.97
C ILE A 176 -12.39 -28.84 -22.78
N LYS A 177 -12.91 -30.06 -22.94
CA LYS A 177 -12.18 -31.34 -22.82
C LYS A 177 -11.45 -31.47 -21.48
N PHE A 178 -12.18 -31.18 -20.40
CA PHE A 178 -11.85 -31.52 -19.04
C PHE A 178 -12.66 -32.73 -18.56
#